data_AF-A0A8H5N2C1-F1
#
_entry.id   AF-A0A8H5N2C1-F1
#
_cell.length_a   1.000
_cell.length_b   1.000
_cell.length_c   1.000
_cell.angle_alpha   90.00
_cell.angle_beta   90.00
_cell.angle_gamma   90.00
#
_symmetry.space_group_name_H-M   'P 1'
#
loop_
_entity.id
_entity.type
_entity.pdbx_description
1 polymer ?
#
loop_
_entity_poly.entity_id
_entity_poly.type
_entity_poly.pdbx_seq_one_letter_code
_entity_poly.pdbx_strand_id
1 'polypeptide(L)'
;MEGKRLLEKLWREPTEESLKCLQCQKSFKGSPLIRTFRIEQAGSRRQGSSAVVSTSQGDIILFDRHMDCVVNSKTLFSAVSHVWDPNISKAQQQQKTVPETPEAARRVLDISTKIYSGIEIPGYEARELW
;
A
#
# COMPACT_ATOMS: atom_id res chain seq x y z
N MET A 1 -14.90 1.44 -10.07
CA MET A 1 -13.74 1.07 -10.91
C MET A 1 -12.41 1.37 -10.23
N GLU A 2 -12.26 2.50 -9.52
CA GLU A 2 -11.04 2.89 -8.79
C GLU A 2 -10.75 2.03 -7.55
N GLY A 3 -11.74 1.84 -6.67
CA GLY A 3 -11.57 1.05 -5.44
C GLY A 3 -11.19 -0.41 -5.67
N LYS A 4 -11.67 -1.03 -6.75
CA LYS A 4 -11.25 -2.37 -7.18
C LYS A 4 -9.76 -2.41 -7.53
N ARG A 5 -9.27 -1.40 -8.25
CA ARG A 5 -7.84 -1.29 -8.57
C ARG A 5 -6.99 -1.09 -7.31
N LEU A 6 -7.51 -0.36 -6.32
CA LEU A 6 -6.83 -0.16 -5.04
C LEU A 6 -6.79 -1.44 -4.21
N LEU A 7 -7.88 -2.20 -4.15
CA LEU A 7 -7.91 -3.52 -3.52
C LEU A 7 -6.83 -4.44 -4.13
N GLU A 8 -6.76 -4.52 -5.46
CA GLU A 8 -5.74 -5.32 -6.15
C GLU A 8 -4.30 -4.86 -5.88
N LYS A 9 -4.08 -3.55 -5.72
CA LYS A 9 -2.72 -2.98 -5.64
C LYS A 9 -2.20 -2.81 -4.21
N LEU A 10 -3.07 -2.50 -3.25
CA LEU A 10 -2.69 -2.28 -1.85
C LEU A 10 -2.86 -3.53 -1.01
N TRP A 11 -4.00 -4.21 -1.15
CA TRP A 11 -4.47 -5.18 -0.16
C TRP A 11 -4.32 -6.64 -0.60
N ARG A 12 -4.31 -6.90 -1.91
CA ARG A 12 -4.06 -8.24 -2.42
C ARG A 12 -2.57 -8.52 -2.54
N GLU A 13 -2.21 -9.76 -2.22
CA GLU A 13 -0.87 -10.27 -2.46
C GLU A 13 -0.56 -10.24 -3.97
N PRO A 14 0.45 -9.49 -4.38
CA PRO A 14 0.89 -9.50 -5.76
C PRO A 14 1.55 -10.84 -6.09
N THR A 15 1.46 -11.27 -7.34
CA THR A 15 2.25 -12.40 -7.82
C THR A 15 3.74 -12.08 -7.69
N GLU A 16 4.43 -12.84 -6.83
CA GLU A 16 5.84 -12.63 -6.40
C GLU A 16 6.82 -12.41 -7.55
N GLU A 17 6.55 -13.05 -8.70
CA GLU A 17 7.43 -13.06 -9.88
C GLU A 17 7.49 -11.71 -10.61
N SER A 18 6.51 -10.82 -10.37
CA SER A 18 6.40 -9.54 -11.08
C SER A 18 7.03 -8.36 -10.34
N LEU A 19 7.47 -8.55 -9.09
CA LEU A 19 7.96 -7.47 -8.24
C LEU A 19 9.43 -7.62 -7.86
N LYS A 20 10.08 -6.47 -7.69
CA LYS A 20 11.45 -6.35 -7.20
C LYS A 20 11.47 -5.44 -5.98
N CYS A 21 12.28 -5.80 -5.01
CA CYS A 21 12.52 -4.97 -3.84
C CYS A 21 13.15 -3.64 -4.28
N LEU A 22 12.55 -2.53 -3.86
CA LEU A 22 13.01 -1.19 -4.18
C LEU A 22 14.46 -0.95 -3.73
N GLN A 23 14.88 -1.57 -2.63
CA GLN A 23 16.21 -1.37 -2.04
C GLN A 23 17.29 -2.22 -2.71
N CYS A 24 17.09 -3.53 -2.80
CA CYS A 24 18.14 -4.45 -3.26
C CYS A 24 17.93 -4.93 -4.72
N GLN A 25 16.82 -4.55 -5.35
CA GLN A 25 16.45 -4.89 -6.74
C GLN A 25 16.28 -6.41 -7.01
N LYS A 26 16.32 -7.26 -5.97
CA LYS A 26 16.04 -8.70 -6.06
C LYS A 26 14.54 -8.98 -6.04
N SER A 27 14.13 -10.12 -6.60
CA SER A 27 12.74 -10.58 -6.54
C SER A 27 12.33 -10.99 -5.12
N PHE A 28 11.02 -11.12 -4.91
CA PHE A 28 10.42 -11.57 -3.65
C PHE A 28 10.23 -13.08 -3.55
N LYS A 29 10.75 -13.86 -4.50
CA LYS A 29 10.50 -15.31 -4.57
C LYS A 29 10.92 -16.00 -3.26
N GLY A 30 9.94 -16.54 -2.52
CA GLY A 30 10.18 -17.21 -1.24
C GLY A 30 10.60 -16.28 -0.09
N SER A 31 10.31 -14.97 -0.18
CA SER A 31 10.60 -13.99 0.86
C SER A 31 9.39 -13.07 1.08
N PRO A 32 9.10 -12.65 2.33
CA PRO A 32 7.95 -11.79 2.61
C PRO A 32 8.10 -10.42 1.93
N LEU A 33 7.01 -9.96 1.32
CA LEU A 33 6.86 -8.60 0.81
C LEU A 33 6.36 -7.68 1.92
N ILE A 34 7.13 -6.63 2.23
CA ILE A 34 6.64 -5.48 2.99
C ILE A 34 6.28 -4.38 1.99
N ARG A 35 4.97 -4.12 1.84
CA ARG A 35 4.45 -3.01 1.02
C ARG A 35 4.00 -1.89 1.92
N THR A 36 4.69 -0.76 1.85
CA THR A 36 4.25 0.47 2.51
C THR A 36 3.80 1.50 1.49
N PHE A 37 3.09 2.55 1.92
CA PHE A 37 2.63 3.60 1.01
C PHE A 37 2.60 5.01 1.62
N ARG A 38 2.57 6.02 0.73
CA ARG A 38 2.26 7.41 1.05
C ARG A 38 1.13 7.91 0.14
N ILE A 39 0.47 8.98 0.53
CA ILE A 39 -0.49 9.69 -0.32
C ILE A 39 0.06 11.09 -0.56
N GLU A 40 0.28 11.44 -1.83
CA GLU A 40 0.80 12.74 -2.23
C GLU A 40 -0.14 13.42 -3.22
N GLN A 41 0.08 14.73 -3.44
CA GLN A 41 -0.66 15.45 -4.47
C GLN A 41 -0.34 14.88 -5.86
N ALA A 42 -1.35 14.87 -6.73
CA ALA A 42 -1.22 14.34 -8.08
C ALA A 42 -0.10 15.05 -8.84
N GLY A 43 0.79 14.27 -9.46
CA GLY A 43 1.88 14.80 -10.29
C GLY A 43 3.19 15.11 -9.56
N SER A 44 3.35 14.74 -8.28
CA SER A 44 4.67 14.77 -7.61
C SER A 44 5.67 13.84 -8.32
N ARG A 45 6.94 14.24 -8.39
CA ARG A 45 8.00 13.53 -9.13
C ARG A 45 8.37 12.21 -8.43
N ARG A 46 8.44 11.13 -9.21
CA ARG A 46 8.25 9.73 -8.79
C ARG A 46 9.54 8.90 -8.65
N GLN A 47 10.66 9.51 -8.24
CA GLN A 47 11.90 8.74 -8.09
C GLN A 47 11.89 7.97 -6.75
N GLY A 48 12.23 6.69 -6.79
CA GLY A 48 12.33 5.87 -5.59
C GLY A 48 11.02 5.24 -5.11
N SER A 49 10.05 4.99 -5.99
CA SER A 49 8.82 4.23 -5.68
C SER A 49 8.74 2.92 -6.45
N SER A 50 8.08 1.90 -5.91
CA SER A 50 7.79 0.65 -6.60
C SER A 50 6.62 0.79 -7.59
N ALA A 51 5.60 1.56 -7.24
CA ALA A 51 4.47 1.86 -8.11
C ALA A 51 3.73 3.12 -7.66
N VAL A 52 2.93 3.69 -8.56
CA VAL A 52 2.02 4.80 -8.25
C VAL A 52 0.61 4.45 -8.70
N VAL A 53 -0.37 4.71 -7.84
CA VAL A 53 -1.79 4.51 -8.12
C VAL A 53 -2.51 5.86 -8.00
N SER A 54 -2.82 6.48 -9.13
CA SER A 54 -3.47 7.80 -9.15
C SER A 54 -4.95 7.72 -8.76
N THR A 55 -5.34 8.41 -7.69
CA THR A 55 -6.71 8.42 -7.19
C THR A 55 -7.34 9.81 -7.24
N SER A 56 -8.66 9.89 -7.07
CA SER A 56 -9.39 11.13 -6.88
C SER A 56 -8.98 11.90 -5.62
N GLN A 57 -8.30 11.26 -4.66
CA GLN A 57 -7.85 11.84 -3.40
C GLN A 57 -6.33 12.07 -3.34
N GLY A 58 -5.59 11.79 -4.41
CA GLY A 58 -4.13 11.90 -4.47
C GLY A 58 -3.46 10.70 -5.14
N ASP A 59 -2.17 10.82 -5.44
CA ASP A 59 -1.35 9.71 -5.91
C ASP A 59 -0.93 8.86 -4.71
N ILE A 60 -1.31 7.57 -4.70
CA ILE A 60 -0.80 6.62 -3.71
C ILE A 60 0.52 6.05 -4.21
N ILE A 61 1.59 6.30 -3.46
CA ILE A 61 2.96 5.89 -3.79
C ILE A 61 3.30 4.65 -2.99
N LEU A 62 3.60 3.55 -3.68
CA LEU A 62 3.92 2.26 -3.06
C LEU A 62 5.42 2.04 -2.96
N PHE A 63 5.86 1.43 -1.87
CA PHE A 63 7.23 1.03 -1.61
C PHE A 63 7.27 -0.44 -1.20
N ASP A 64 7.77 -1.28 -2.10
CA ASP A 64 7.88 -2.72 -1.92
C ASP A 64 9.31 -3.07 -1.50
N ARG A 65 9.49 -3.61 -0.30
CA ARG A 65 10.81 -3.94 0.25
C ARG A 65 10.81 -5.31 0.93
N HIS A 66 11.97 -5.96 0.96
CA HIS A 66 12.19 -7.10 1.86
C HIS A 66 12.27 -6.60 3.31
N MET A 67 11.86 -7.42 4.27
CA MET A 67 11.98 -7.10 5.69
C MET A 67 13.41 -6.70 6.08
N ASP A 68 14.41 -7.47 5.65
CA ASP A 68 15.82 -7.16 5.92
C ASP A 68 16.23 -5.80 5.34
N CYS A 69 15.69 -5.45 4.16
CA CYS A 69 15.96 -4.15 3.56
C CYS A 69 15.36 -3.01 4.38
N VAL A 70 14.13 -3.16 4.86
CA VAL A 70 13.45 -2.17 5.73
C VAL A 70 14.25 -1.94 7.02
N VAL A 71 14.71 -3.01 7.66
CA VAL A 71 15.53 -2.95 8.88
C VAL A 71 16.87 -2.28 8.60
N ASN A 72 17.57 -2.68 7.55
CA ASN A 72 18.90 -2.17 7.21
C ASN A 72 18.87 -0.70 6.78
N SER A 73 17.84 -0.25 6.05
CA SER A 73 17.67 1.15 5.64
C SER A 73 17.09 2.04 6.72
N LYS A 74 16.71 1.48 7.89
CA LYS A 74 16.03 2.19 8.98
C LYS A 74 14.77 2.93 8.48
N THR A 75 14.03 2.30 7.56
CA THR A 75 12.81 2.90 7.02
C THR A 75 11.77 3.01 8.14
N LEU A 76 11.27 4.23 8.36
CA LEU A 76 10.22 4.50 9.34
C LEU A 76 8.85 4.41 8.67
N PHE A 77 7.99 3.57 9.23
CA PHE A 77 6.60 3.46 8.82
C PHE A 77 5.69 3.30 10.04
N SER A 78 4.41 3.64 9.87
CA SER A 78 3.37 3.38 10.87
C SER A 78 2.56 2.18 10.42
N ALA A 79 2.53 1.13 11.23
CA ALA A 79 1.74 -0.06 10.99
C ALA A 79 0.28 0.18 11.36
N VAL A 80 -0.65 -0.08 10.43
CA VAL A 80 -2.09 0.07 10.67
C VAL A 80 -2.81 -1.24 10.37
N SER A 81 -3.37 -1.83 11.42
CA SER A 81 -3.95 -3.18 11.36
C SER A 81 -5.24 -3.24 10.55
N HIS A 82 -5.21 -3.75 9.33
CA HIS A 82 -6.37 -3.94 8.43
C HIS A 82 -7.60 -4.67 9.01
N VAL A 83 -7.45 -5.31 10.18
CA VAL A 83 -8.51 -5.97 10.93
C VAL A 83 -9.58 -4.97 11.45
N TRP A 84 -9.32 -3.66 11.35
CA TRP A 84 -10.28 -2.61 11.72
C TRP A 84 -11.54 -2.55 10.84
N ASP A 85 -11.52 -3.11 9.61
CA ASP A 85 -12.72 -3.24 8.78
C ASP A 85 -12.89 -4.68 8.27
N PRO A 86 -13.99 -5.36 8.66
CA PRO A 86 -14.26 -6.72 8.24
C PRO A 86 -14.30 -6.94 6.72
N ASN A 87 -14.68 -5.92 5.94
CA ASN A 87 -14.69 -6.02 4.48
C ASN A 87 -13.28 -5.96 3.90
N ILE A 88 -12.40 -5.15 4.48
CA ILE A 88 -10.98 -5.07 4.07
C ILE A 88 -10.25 -6.34 4.48
N SER A 89 -10.43 -6.78 5.72
CA SER A 89 -9.90 -8.06 6.21
C SER A 89 -10.35 -9.23 5.35
N LYS A 90 -11.64 -9.27 4.98
CA LYS A 90 -12.17 -10.31 4.10
C LYS A 90 -11.59 -10.20 2.69
N ALA A 91 -11.45 -9.00 2.13
CA ALA A 91 -10.88 -8.82 0.79
C ALA A 91 -9.40 -9.22 0.71
N GLN A 92 -8.63 -9.00 1.76
CA GLN A 92 -7.23 -9.44 1.86
C GLN A 92 -7.09 -10.96 2.02
N GLN A 93 -8.00 -11.59 2.79
CA GLN A 93 -8.00 -13.05 3.01
C GLN A 93 -8.62 -13.85 1.86
N GLN A 94 -9.42 -13.21 0.99
CA GLN A 94 -10.09 -13.89 -0.11
C GLN A 94 -9.13 -14.19 -1.28
N GLN A 95 -8.90 -15.47 -1.54
CA GLN A 95 -8.20 -15.97 -2.72
C GLN A 95 -9.02 -15.72 -4.00
N LYS A 96 -8.98 -14.52 -4.60
CA LYS A 96 -9.45 -14.12 -5.98
C LYS A 96 -10.84 -14.59 -6.49
N THR A 97 -11.61 -15.37 -5.74
CA THR A 97 -12.76 -16.18 -6.22
C THR A 97 -14.11 -15.60 -5.84
N VAL A 98 -14.15 -14.61 -4.92
CA VAL A 98 -15.39 -13.94 -4.54
C VAL A 98 -15.41 -12.54 -5.15
N PRO A 99 -16.47 -12.17 -5.88
CA PRO A 99 -16.62 -10.81 -6.39
C PRO A 99 -16.58 -9.80 -5.26
N GLU A 100 -15.72 -8.80 -5.39
CA GLU A 100 -15.65 -7.68 -4.47
C GLU A 100 -16.98 -6.91 -4.47
N THR A 101 -17.42 -6.49 -3.28
CA THR A 101 -18.57 -5.61 -3.17
C THR A 101 -18.15 -4.17 -3.49
N PRO A 102 -18.99 -3.38 -4.19
CA PRO A 102 -18.77 -1.95 -4.42
C PRO A 102 -18.42 -1.16 -3.15
N GLU A 103 -18.93 -1.61 -2.00
CA GLU A 103 -18.69 -1.05 -0.67
C GLU A 103 -17.24 -1.23 -0.21
N ALA A 104 -16.65 -2.43 -0.40
CA ALA A 104 -15.25 -2.67 -0.04
C ALA A 104 -14.31 -1.78 -0.88
N ALA A 105 -14.61 -1.67 -2.17
CA ALA A 105 -13.86 -0.82 -3.09
C ALA A 105 -13.91 0.66 -2.66
N ARG A 106 -15.09 1.18 -2.30
CA ARG A 106 -15.23 2.58 -1.82
C ARG A 106 -14.49 2.80 -0.49
N ARG A 107 -14.63 1.86 0.46
CA ARG A 107 -14.04 1.95 1.79
C ARG A 107 -12.52 1.95 1.79
N VAL A 108 -11.88 1.19 0.89
CA VAL A 108 -10.41 1.18 0.79
C VAL A 108 -9.83 2.56 0.58
N LEU A 109 -10.37 3.32 -0.37
CA LEU A 109 -9.83 4.64 -0.68
C LEU A 109 -10.06 5.58 0.50
N ASP A 110 -11.33 5.73 0.91
CA ASP A 110 -11.70 6.67 1.95
C ASP A 110 -10.96 6.42 3.27
N ILE A 111 -10.78 5.16 3.65
CA ILE A 111 -10.22 4.85 4.96
C ILE A 111 -8.70 4.89 4.93
N SER A 112 -8.05 4.46 3.84
CA SER A 112 -6.60 4.64 3.68
C SER A 112 -6.23 6.12 3.73
N THR A 113 -7.01 6.98 3.06
CA THR A 113 -6.83 8.43 3.11
C THR A 113 -7.08 9.00 4.50
N LYS A 114 -8.17 8.63 5.17
CA LYS A 114 -8.46 9.10 6.53
C LYS A 114 -7.38 8.71 7.54
N ILE A 115 -6.88 7.48 7.45
CA ILE A 115 -5.79 6.99 8.30
C ILE A 115 -4.52 7.79 8.02
N TYR A 116 -4.17 7.97 6.74
CA TYR A 116 -3.00 8.75 6.34
C TYR A 116 -3.08 10.19 6.84
N SER A 117 -4.17 10.90 6.53
CA SER A 117 -4.38 12.28 6.99
C SER A 117 -4.45 12.40 8.51
N GLY A 118 -4.90 11.36 9.22
CA GLY A 118 -4.93 11.36 10.69
C GLY A 118 -3.56 11.11 11.35
N ILE A 119 -2.63 10.48 10.63
CA ILE A 119 -1.25 10.21 11.08
C ILE A 119 -0.28 11.29 10.60
N GLU A 120 -0.61 12.01 9.53
CA GLU A 120 0.19 13.11 9.01
C GLU A 120 0.23 14.27 10.02
N ILE A 121 1.37 14.40 10.72
CA ILE A 121 1.61 15.49 11.67
C ILE A 121 2.27 16.66 10.92
N PRO A 122 1.71 17.88 10.97
CA PRO A 122 2.35 19.05 10.38
C PRO A 122 3.77 19.25 10.94
N GLY A 123 4.77 19.28 10.05
CA GLY A 123 6.18 19.52 10.42
C GLY A 123 7.07 18.28 10.49
N TYR A 124 6.56 17.08 10.21
CA TYR A 124 7.37 15.85 10.04
C TYR A 124 7.33 15.37 8.59
N GLU A 125 8.43 14.79 8.09
CA GLU A 125 8.40 14.07 6.81
C GLU A 125 7.29 13.01 6.84
N ALA A 126 6.49 12.95 5.77
CA ALA A 126 5.42 11.98 5.63
C ALA A 126 5.93 10.56 5.89
N ARG A 127 5.50 9.95 7.00
CA ARG A 127 5.86 8.55 7.32
C ARG A 127 5.10 7.63 6.39
N GLU A 128 5.76 6.59 5.89
CA GLU A 128 5.09 5.55 5.11
C GLU A 128 4.08 4.80 6.02
N LEU A 129 3.01 4.27 5.44
CA LEU A 129 2.04 3.42 6.13
C LEU A 129 2.20 1.97 5.70
N TRP A 130 2.07 1.04 6.64
CA TRP A 130 2.01 -0.41 6.38
C TRP A 130 0.61 -0.95 6.69
#